data_AF-X1LQY2-F1
#
_entry.id   AF-X1LQY2-F1
#
_cell.length_a   1.000
_cell.length_b   1.000
_cell.length_c   1.000
_cell.angle_alpha   90.00
_cell.angle_beta   90.00
_cell.angle_gamma   90.00
#
_symmetry.space_group_name_H-M   'P 1'
#
loop_
_entity.id
_entity.type
_entity.pdbx_description
1 polymer ?
#
loop_
_entity_poly.entity_id
_entity_poly.type
_entity_poly.pdbx_seq_one_letter_code
_entity_poly.pdbx_strand_id
1 'polypeptide(L)'
;YADFIDTHLDSCTELLFDILTNPSFLTEHIKTEKKVIIEEIKMVEDNPSDNIMNYFYEAVLDGHPLSLPILGTNNSLKNIKKSAILDYFKEKFGIGGIVISAAGNIKHKDLIDKIKKNISGMKNRKFINDFTGQEPPENGRVKKIHDSKTSSVHMCFGGLGCRRDSEDKYPISLFTNLFGGSMSSRLVQKIIFNIFNSFICNFGYVKKSIYSGN
;
A
#
# COMPACT_ATOMS: atom_id res chain seq x y z
N TYR A 1 13.38 0.34 -1.70
CA TYR A 1 14.10 -0.68 -2.50
C TYR A 1 15.11 0.06 -3.36
N ALA A 2 16.11 -0.61 -3.89
CA ALA A 2 17.07 -0.02 -4.82
C ALA A 2 17.41 -1.07 -5.89
N ASP A 3 17.63 -0.61 -7.12
CA ASP A 3 18.14 -1.40 -8.23
C ASP A 3 19.48 -0.80 -8.66
N PHE A 4 20.51 -1.63 -8.75
CA PHE A 4 21.89 -1.22 -8.95
C PHE A 4 22.74 -2.39 -9.47
N ILE A 5 23.84 -2.06 -10.13
CA ILE A 5 24.83 -3.03 -10.62
C ILE A 5 25.55 -3.67 -9.43
N ASP A 6 25.90 -4.95 -9.52
CA ASP A 6 26.49 -5.76 -8.44
C ASP A 6 27.73 -5.13 -7.76
N THR A 7 28.53 -4.37 -8.50
CA THR A 7 29.68 -3.60 -8.00
C THR A 7 29.32 -2.59 -6.90
N HIS A 8 28.07 -2.15 -6.82
CA HIS A 8 27.58 -1.19 -5.82
C HIS A 8 26.90 -1.85 -4.62
N LEU A 9 26.93 -3.18 -4.50
CA LEU A 9 26.26 -3.90 -3.43
C LEU A 9 26.66 -3.41 -2.03
N ASP A 10 27.94 -3.07 -1.80
CA ASP A 10 28.39 -2.52 -0.51
C ASP A 10 27.74 -1.16 -0.22
N SER A 11 27.99 -0.16 -1.07
CA SER A 11 27.52 1.21 -0.86
C SER A 11 25.99 1.32 -0.81
N CYS A 12 25.28 0.56 -1.65
CA CYS A 12 23.81 0.57 -1.65
C CYS A 12 23.25 -0.11 -0.40
N THR A 13 23.87 -1.20 0.09
CA THR A 13 23.45 -1.81 1.35
C THR A 13 23.67 -0.85 2.51
N GLU A 14 24.85 -0.24 2.59
CA GLU A 14 25.17 0.76 3.63
C GLU A 14 24.19 1.93 3.64
N LEU A 15 23.91 2.51 2.46
CA LEU A 15 22.96 3.62 2.33
C LEU A 15 21.53 3.23 2.76
N LEU A 16 21.05 2.05 2.35
CA LEU A 16 19.72 1.59 2.74
C LEU A 16 19.60 1.40 4.25
N PHE A 17 20.65 0.87 4.89
CA PHE A 17 20.67 0.74 6.34
C PHE A 17 20.75 2.10 7.03
N ASP A 18 21.57 3.03 6.52
CA ASP A 18 21.68 4.38 7.10
C ASP A 18 20.34 5.12 7.09
N ILE A 19 19.59 5.03 6.00
CA ILE A 19 18.21 5.58 5.90
C ILE A 19 17.29 4.96 6.96
N LEU A 20 17.44 3.67 7.25
CA LEU A 20 16.61 2.94 8.21
C LEU A 20 17.06 3.12 9.66
N THR A 21 18.33 3.42 9.94
CA THR A 21 18.85 3.52 11.32
C THR A 21 19.04 4.95 11.79
N ASN A 22 19.39 5.87 10.88
CA ASN A 22 19.81 7.23 11.21
C ASN A 22 18.99 8.34 10.52
N PRO A 23 17.65 8.27 10.44
CA PRO A 23 16.87 9.38 9.88
C PRO A 23 16.94 10.62 10.78
N SER A 24 17.26 11.77 10.18
CA SER A 24 17.50 13.03 10.91
C SER A 24 16.22 13.72 11.42
N PHE A 25 15.06 13.45 10.79
CA PHE A 25 13.75 14.02 11.14
C PHE A 25 13.79 15.53 11.47
N LEU A 26 14.54 16.30 10.69
CA LEU A 26 14.70 17.74 10.87
C LEU A 26 13.35 18.47 10.76
N THR A 27 13.11 19.44 11.64
CA THR A 27 11.78 20.06 11.82
C THR A 27 11.37 20.85 10.57
N GLU A 28 12.31 21.54 9.95
CA GLU A 28 12.16 22.26 8.69
C GLU A 28 11.81 21.31 7.53
N HIS A 29 12.48 20.16 7.43
CA HIS A 29 12.17 19.15 6.42
C HIS A 29 10.76 18.57 6.62
N ILE A 30 10.37 18.26 7.86
CA ILE A 30 9.00 17.79 8.15
C ILE A 30 7.96 18.84 7.75
N LYS A 31 8.21 20.13 8.00
CA LYS A 31 7.29 21.21 7.60
C LYS A 31 7.16 21.32 6.08
N THR A 32 8.27 21.19 5.36
CA THR A 32 8.27 21.19 3.90
C THR A 32 7.54 19.97 3.35
N GLU A 33 7.85 18.78 3.86
CA GLU A 33 7.24 17.51 3.43
C GLU A 33 5.72 17.50 3.63
N LYS A 34 5.24 18.04 4.76
CA LYS A 34 3.79 18.20 4.99
C LYS A 34 3.09 19.00 3.90
N LYS A 35 3.75 20.03 3.34
CA LYS A 35 3.17 20.82 2.24
C LYS A 35 3.12 20.01 0.96
N VAL A 36 4.17 19.24 0.68
CA VAL A 36 4.22 18.33 -0.49
C VAL A 36 3.06 17.34 -0.42
N ILE A 37 2.88 16.65 0.70
CA ILE A 37 1.80 15.66 0.87
C ILE A 37 0.41 16.31 0.77
N ILE A 38 0.23 17.56 1.23
CA ILE A 38 -1.05 18.27 1.05
C ILE A 38 -1.35 18.52 -0.44
N GLU A 39 -0.34 18.86 -1.24
CA GLU A 39 -0.53 18.99 -2.69
C GLU A 39 -0.77 17.63 -3.35
N GLU A 40 -0.12 16.55 -2.92
CA GLU A 40 -0.41 15.19 -3.39
C GLU A 40 -1.86 14.77 -3.12
N ILE A 41 -2.39 15.08 -1.92
CA ILE A 41 -3.80 14.83 -1.58
C ILE A 41 -4.71 15.56 -2.57
N LYS A 42 -4.44 16.85 -2.83
CA LYS A 42 -5.25 17.63 -3.79
C LYS A 42 -5.18 17.06 -5.19
N MET A 43 -3.99 16.66 -5.64
CA MET A 43 -3.81 16.04 -6.96
C MET A 43 -4.64 14.75 -7.10
N VAL A 44 -4.69 13.92 -6.05
CA VAL A 44 -5.54 12.73 -6.03
C VAL A 44 -7.03 13.11 -5.99
N GLU A 45 -7.43 14.07 -5.15
CA GLU A 45 -8.81 14.54 -5.05
C GLU A 45 -9.34 15.14 -6.37
N ASP A 46 -8.49 15.84 -7.11
CA ASP A 46 -8.79 16.44 -8.41
C ASP A 46 -8.82 15.42 -9.56
N ASN A 47 -8.29 14.20 -9.36
CA ASN A 47 -8.34 13.12 -10.33
C ASN A 47 -9.28 11.99 -9.88
N PRO A 48 -10.54 11.94 -10.38
CA PRO A 48 -11.50 10.91 -9.98
C PRO A 48 -11.05 9.49 -10.27
N SER A 49 -10.21 9.28 -11.30
CA SER A 49 -9.70 7.94 -11.62
C SER A 49 -8.73 7.42 -10.56
N ASP A 50 -7.99 8.31 -9.89
CA ASP A 50 -7.08 7.95 -8.80
C ASP A 50 -7.86 7.84 -7.47
N ASN A 51 -8.85 8.71 -7.25
CA ASN A 51 -9.59 8.78 -5.99
C ASN A 51 -10.70 7.72 -5.85
N ILE A 52 -11.19 7.15 -6.96
CA ILE A 52 -12.32 6.19 -6.95
C ILE A 52 -12.07 5.00 -6.02
N MET A 53 -10.81 4.55 -5.89
CA MET A 53 -10.46 3.45 -5.00
C MET A 53 -10.52 3.84 -3.52
N ASN A 54 -10.19 5.09 -3.17
CA ASN A 54 -10.37 5.58 -1.80
C ASN A 54 -11.86 5.61 -1.44
N TYR A 55 -12.71 6.14 -2.32
CA TYR A 55 -14.16 6.13 -2.11
C TYR A 55 -14.72 4.70 -2.00
N PHE A 56 -14.18 3.77 -2.80
CA PHE A 56 -14.56 2.37 -2.74
C PHE A 56 -14.18 1.74 -1.38
N TYR A 57 -12.94 1.93 -0.90
CA TYR A 57 -12.54 1.40 0.41
C TYR A 57 -13.31 2.07 1.56
N GLU A 58 -13.54 3.38 1.49
CA GLU A 58 -14.37 4.10 2.46
C GLU A 58 -15.80 3.54 2.51
N ALA A 59 -16.38 3.23 1.36
CA ALA A 59 -17.74 2.68 1.28
C ALA A 59 -17.82 1.23 1.76
N VAL A 60 -16.87 0.37 1.36
CA VAL A 60 -16.91 -1.07 1.63
C VAL A 60 -16.40 -1.41 3.04
N LEU A 61 -15.41 -0.66 3.54
CA LEU A 61 -14.72 -0.93 4.80
C LEU A 61 -15.01 0.14 5.86
N ASP A 62 -16.17 0.81 5.77
CA ASP A 62 -16.56 1.84 6.73
C ASP A 62 -16.39 1.37 8.18
N GLY A 63 -15.81 2.22 9.02
CA GLY A 63 -15.44 1.89 10.41
C GLY A 63 -14.20 1.00 10.60
N HIS A 64 -13.62 0.40 9.55
CA HIS A 64 -12.41 -0.42 9.65
C HIS A 64 -11.16 0.38 9.29
N PRO A 65 -9.99 0.19 9.95
CA PRO A 65 -8.73 0.91 9.63
C PRO A 65 -8.24 0.83 8.17
N LEU A 66 -8.79 -0.08 7.35
CA LEU A 66 -8.45 -0.26 5.95
C LEU A 66 -9.28 0.66 5.02
N SER A 67 -10.28 1.35 5.55
CA SER A 67 -10.98 2.42 4.83
C SER A 67 -10.17 3.71 4.75
N LEU A 68 -9.15 3.86 5.60
CA LEU A 68 -8.38 5.09 5.70
C LEU A 68 -7.51 5.30 4.46
N PRO A 69 -7.52 6.50 3.85
CA PRO A 69 -6.62 6.83 2.75
C PRO A 69 -5.16 6.80 3.20
N ILE A 70 -4.28 6.31 2.34
CA ILE A 70 -2.84 6.15 2.65
C ILE A 70 -2.17 7.49 2.97
N LEU A 71 -2.53 8.55 2.24
CA LEU A 71 -2.01 9.92 2.47
C LEU A 71 -2.62 10.56 3.73
N GLY A 72 -3.61 9.93 4.36
CA GLY A 72 -4.39 10.49 5.44
C GLY A 72 -5.32 11.59 4.96
N THR A 73 -5.64 12.52 5.86
CA THR A 73 -6.53 13.66 5.59
C THR A 73 -5.80 14.98 5.81
N ASN A 74 -6.31 16.05 5.19
CA ASN A 74 -5.87 17.41 5.47
C ASN A 74 -5.86 17.73 6.97
N ASN A 75 -6.85 17.22 7.73
CA ASN A 75 -6.93 17.42 9.17
C ASN A 75 -5.84 16.63 9.93
N SER A 76 -5.60 15.37 9.58
CA SER A 76 -4.56 14.57 10.24
C SER A 76 -3.16 15.14 9.98
N LEU A 77 -2.87 15.62 8.76
CA LEU A 77 -1.58 16.23 8.44
C LEU A 77 -1.34 17.57 9.12
N LYS A 78 -2.39 18.39 9.29
CA LYS A 78 -2.30 19.63 10.06
C LYS A 78 -1.96 19.34 11.52
N ASN A 79 -2.55 18.30 12.10
CA ASN A 79 -2.44 18.01 13.54
C ASN A 79 -1.28 17.08 13.93
N ILE A 80 -0.70 16.33 12.99
CA ILE A 80 0.38 15.39 13.32
C ILE A 80 1.62 16.12 13.88
N LYS A 81 2.14 15.66 15.00
CA LYS A 81 3.32 16.24 15.67
C LYS A 81 4.58 15.44 15.32
N LYS A 82 5.75 16.10 15.35
CA LYS A 82 7.05 15.44 15.17
C LYS A 82 7.25 14.27 16.15
N SER A 83 6.79 14.41 17.39
CA SER A 83 6.85 13.33 18.39
C SER A 83 6.11 12.09 17.92
N ALA A 84 4.88 12.23 17.41
CA ALA A 84 4.08 11.11 16.90
C ALA A 84 4.77 10.38 15.73
N ILE A 85 5.44 11.12 14.84
CA ILE A 85 6.23 10.54 13.73
C ILE A 85 7.41 9.73 14.28
N LEU A 86 8.13 10.29 15.25
CA LEU A 86 9.27 9.61 15.88
C LEU A 86 8.84 8.37 16.68
N ASP A 87 7.70 8.45 17.36
CA ASP A 87 7.15 7.34 18.14
C ASP A 87 6.71 6.22 17.20
N TYR A 88 5.99 6.54 16.12
CA TYR A 88 5.64 5.59 15.06
C TYR A 88 6.88 4.93 14.45
N PHE A 89 7.90 5.73 14.10
CA PHE A 89 9.14 5.21 13.54
C PHE A 89 9.83 4.24 14.51
N LYS A 90 9.99 4.64 15.77
CA LYS A 90 10.59 3.80 16.81
C LYS A 90 9.81 2.50 17.00
N GLU A 91 8.49 2.56 16.98
CA GLU A 91 7.62 1.41 17.22
C GLU A 91 7.65 0.41 16.07
N LYS A 92 7.54 0.89 14.82
CA LYS A 92 7.38 0.03 13.65
C LYS A 92 8.70 -0.40 12.99
N PHE A 93 9.77 0.41 13.06
CA PHE A 93 11.04 0.14 12.39
C PHE A 93 12.07 -0.53 13.32
N GLY A 94 11.72 -1.71 13.83
CA GLY A 94 12.62 -2.61 14.58
C GLY A 94 13.03 -3.85 13.79
N ILE A 95 14.06 -4.58 14.26
CA ILE A 95 14.54 -5.80 13.60
C ILE A 95 13.41 -6.81 13.36
N GLY A 96 12.50 -7.00 14.32
CA GLY A 96 11.40 -7.95 14.19
C GLY A 96 10.34 -7.59 13.16
N GLY A 97 10.34 -6.35 12.64
CA GLY A 97 9.36 -5.86 11.65
C GLY A 97 9.92 -5.70 10.24
N ILE A 98 11.19 -6.05 10.01
CA ILE A 98 11.87 -5.82 8.74
C ILE A 98 12.22 -7.14 8.07
N VAL A 99 11.87 -7.23 6.78
CA VAL A 99 12.27 -8.33 5.89
C VAL A 99 13.19 -7.77 4.82
N ILE A 100 14.38 -8.37 4.67
CA ILE A 100 15.33 -8.00 3.63
C ILE A 100 15.21 -9.02 2.49
N SER A 101 14.97 -8.52 1.29
CA SER A 101 14.86 -9.31 0.06
C SER A 101 15.84 -8.78 -0.97
N ALA A 102 16.52 -9.69 -1.68
CA ALA A 102 17.44 -9.38 -2.76
C ALA A 102 17.30 -10.41 -3.88
N ALA A 103 17.40 -9.96 -5.12
CA ALA A 103 17.36 -10.80 -6.32
C ALA A 103 18.35 -10.25 -7.36
N GLY A 104 19.03 -11.13 -8.08
CA GLY A 104 20.04 -10.76 -9.08
C GLY A 104 21.38 -11.48 -8.88
N ASN A 105 22.47 -10.91 -9.39
CA ASN A 105 23.83 -11.46 -9.28
C ASN A 105 24.42 -11.22 -7.88
N ILE A 106 23.85 -11.86 -6.86
CA ILE A 106 24.24 -11.66 -5.46
C ILE A 106 24.42 -13.02 -4.79
N LYS A 107 25.57 -13.23 -4.16
CA LYS A 107 25.78 -14.41 -3.30
C LYS A 107 25.15 -14.15 -1.94
N HIS A 108 24.33 -15.09 -1.48
CA HIS A 108 23.60 -14.99 -0.21
C HIS A 108 24.52 -14.73 0.99
N LYS A 109 25.69 -15.39 1.02
CA LYS A 109 26.68 -15.22 2.10
C LYS A 109 27.22 -13.77 2.16
N ASP A 110 27.60 -13.22 1.01
CA ASP A 110 28.14 -11.86 0.91
C ASP A 110 27.09 -10.83 1.39
N LEU A 111 25.82 -11.03 1.02
CA LEU A 111 24.72 -10.19 1.50
C LEU A 111 24.53 -10.30 3.02
N ILE A 112 24.58 -11.50 3.59
CA ILE A 112 24.48 -11.70 5.05
C ILE A 112 25.60 -10.96 5.78
N ASP A 113 26.83 -11.08 5.30
CA ASP A 113 27.99 -10.47 5.96
C ASP A 113 27.87 -8.93 5.94
N LYS A 114 27.40 -8.36 4.83
CA LYS A 114 27.10 -6.92 4.70
C LYS A 114 25.95 -6.48 5.62
N ILE A 115 24.88 -7.27 5.70
CA ILE A 115 23.75 -6.99 6.60
C ILE A 115 24.22 -7.00 8.05
N LYS A 116 24.99 -8.01 8.47
CA LYS A 116 25.48 -8.13 9.86
C LYS A 116 26.33 -6.94 10.29
N LYS A 117 27.12 -6.37 9.36
CA LYS A 117 27.91 -5.15 9.63
C LYS A 117 27.00 -3.95 9.94
N ASN A 118 25.91 -3.80 9.20
CA ASN A 118 25.04 -2.62 9.26
C ASN A 118 23.86 -2.76 10.26
N ILE A 119 23.47 -3.97 10.64
CA ILE A 119 22.32 -4.22 11.52
C ILE A 119 22.59 -3.85 13.00
N SER A 120 23.85 -3.65 13.37
CA SER A 120 24.26 -3.35 14.75
C SER A 120 23.61 -2.10 15.34
N GLY A 121 23.24 -1.12 14.50
CA GLY A 121 22.52 0.09 14.91
C GLY A 121 21.02 -0.11 15.14
N MET A 122 20.45 -1.25 14.77
CA MET A 122 19.02 -1.49 14.87
C MET A 122 18.60 -2.03 16.24
N LYS A 123 17.51 -1.50 16.78
CA LYS A 123 16.95 -2.01 18.04
C LYS A 123 16.24 -3.33 17.81
N ASN A 124 16.58 -4.34 18.61
CA ASN A 124 15.87 -5.61 18.65
C ASN A 124 14.50 -5.43 19.31
N ARG A 125 13.52 -5.03 18.50
CA ARG A 125 12.12 -4.87 18.91
C ARG A 125 11.28 -5.90 18.19
N LYS A 126 10.34 -6.51 18.92
CA LYS A 126 9.30 -7.33 18.30
C LYS A 126 8.39 -6.43 17.49
N PHE A 127 8.01 -6.89 16.31
CA PHE A 127 6.94 -6.25 15.55
C PHE A 127 5.62 -6.42 16.29
N ILE A 128 4.95 -5.30 16.53
CA ILE A 128 3.60 -5.28 17.11
C ILE A 128 2.64 -4.86 16.00
N ASN A 129 1.71 -5.76 15.67
CA ASN A 129 0.64 -5.49 14.74
C ASN A 129 -0.65 -5.22 15.52
N ASP A 130 -1.00 -3.95 15.67
CA ASP A 130 -2.16 -3.48 16.44
C ASP A 130 -3.50 -3.83 15.79
N PHE A 131 -3.47 -4.33 14.54
CA PHE A 131 -4.65 -4.60 13.73
C PHE A 131 -4.83 -6.10 13.42
N THR A 132 -4.20 -6.99 14.21
CA THR A 132 -4.41 -8.44 14.08
C THR A 132 -5.85 -8.81 14.45
N GLY A 133 -6.47 -9.69 13.65
CA GLY A 133 -7.77 -10.29 13.97
C GLY A 133 -9.00 -9.38 13.83
N GLN A 134 -8.88 -8.19 13.22
CA GLN A 134 -10.05 -7.37 12.91
C GLN A 134 -10.77 -7.95 11.69
N GLU A 135 -12.00 -8.40 11.90
CA GLU A 135 -12.89 -8.85 10.82
C GLU A 135 -13.40 -7.63 10.03
N PRO A 136 -13.59 -7.77 8.70
CA PRO A 136 -14.17 -6.70 7.91
C PRO A 136 -15.60 -6.41 8.39
N PRO A 137 -16.07 -5.17 8.23
CA PRO A 137 -17.41 -4.79 8.65
C PRO A 137 -18.46 -5.54 7.83
N GLU A 138 -19.57 -5.91 8.46
CA GLU A 138 -20.76 -6.47 7.78
C GLU A 138 -21.56 -5.35 7.10
N ASN A 139 -20.90 -4.65 6.19
CA ASN A 139 -21.56 -3.66 5.36
C ASN A 139 -22.39 -4.40 4.31
N GLY A 140 -23.71 -4.15 4.31
CA GLY A 140 -24.62 -4.70 3.31
C GLY A 140 -24.35 -4.10 1.91
N ARG A 141 -25.41 -3.95 1.11
CA ARG A 141 -25.27 -3.28 -0.19
C ARG A 141 -25.09 -1.77 0.02
N VAL A 142 -23.93 -1.25 -0.37
CA VAL A 142 -23.62 0.19 -0.32
C VAL A 142 -23.58 0.76 -1.73
N LYS A 143 -24.19 1.94 -1.91
CA LYS A 143 -24.09 2.74 -3.13
C LYS A 143 -23.72 4.17 -2.73
N LYS A 144 -22.52 4.62 -3.10
CA LYS A 144 -22.10 6.02 -2.97
C LYS A 144 -21.97 6.63 -4.38
N ILE A 145 -22.38 7.89 -4.50
CA ILE A 145 -22.20 8.70 -5.71
C ILE A 145 -21.44 9.95 -5.27
N HIS A 146 -20.36 10.25 -5.98
CA HIS A 146 -19.57 11.46 -5.76
C HIS A 146 -19.65 12.30 -7.02
N ASP A 147 -20.09 13.54 -6.87
CA ASP A 147 -20.11 14.49 -7.98
C ASP A 147 -18.69 14.93 -8.32
N SER A 148 -18.37 14.90 -9.60
CA SER A 148 -17.09 15.37 -10.13
C SER A 148 -17.32 16.18 -11.40
N LYS A 149 -16.47 17.19 -11.62
CA LYS A 149 -16.48 18.03 -12.83
C LYS A 149 -15.76 17.36 -14.01
N THR A 150 -15.90 16.05 -14.16
CA THR A 150 -15.31 15.29 -15.26
C THR A 150 -16.32 15.03 -16.35
N SER A 151 -15.84 14.90 -17.60
CA SER A 151 -16.67 14.54 -18.75
C SER A 151 -16.98 13.04 -18.84
N SER A 152 -16.35 12.23 -17.99
CA SER A 152 -16.48 10.78 -17.94
C SER A 152 -16.99 10.31 -16.58
N VAL A 153 -17.78 9.24 -16.58
CA VAL A 153 -18.22 8.57 -15.35
C VAL A 153 -17.19 7.54 -14.94
N HIS A 154 -16.72 7.62 -13.69
CA HIS A 154 -15.85 6.62 -13.09
C HIS A 154 -16.69 5.74 -12.16
N MET A 155 -16.64 4.41 -12.35
CA MET A 155 -17.45 3.47 -11.59
C MET A 155 -16.58 2.34 -11.05
N CYS A 156 -16.75 2.02 -9.76
CA CYS A 156 -16.22 0.82 -9.14
C CYS A 156 -17.37 -0.07 -8.66
N PHE A 157 -17.24 -1.37 -8.91
CA PHE A 157 -18.16 -2.39 -8.42
C PHE A 157 -17.36 -3.54 -7.83
N GLY A 158 -17.73 -3.96 -6.63
CA GLY A 158 -17.04 -5.02 -5.90
C GLY A 158 -17.46 -5.04 -4.44
N GLY A 159 -16.76 -5.84 -3.65
CA GLY A 159 -16.99 -5.92 -2.22
C GLY A 159 -15.82 -6.61 -1.52
N LEU A 160 -16.10 -7.20 -0.38
CA LEU A 160 -15.15 -8.05 0.34
C LEU A 160 -14.76 -9.26 -0.51
N GLY A 161 -13.57 -9.77 -0.27
CA GLY A 161 -13.11 -11.05 -0.82
C GLY A 161 -12.33 -11.79 0.24
N CYS A 162 -11.40 -12.66 -0.15
CA CYS A 162 -10.75 -13.56 0.81
C CYS A 162 -9.50 -12.98 1.49
N ARG A 163 -9.20 -13.48 2.68
CA ARG A 163 -7.91 -13.23 3.34
C ARG A 163 -6.76 -13.83 2.51
N ARG A 164 -5.53 -13.32 2.69
CA ARG A 164 -4.33 -13.79 1.95
C ARG A 164 -3.89 -15.21 2.34
N ASP A 165 -4.24 -15.63 3.56
CA ASP A 165 -4.03 -16.98 4.09
C ASP A 165 -5.15 -17.95 3.71
N SER A 166 -6.29 -17.47 3.19
CA SER A 166 -7.40 -18.32 2.75
C SER A 166 -7.03 -19.20 1.55
N GLU A 167 -7.60 -20.40 1.52
CA GLU A 167 -7.54 -21.31 0.37
C GLU A 167 -8.23 -20.71 -0.87
N ASP A 168 -9.20 -19.80 -0.68
CA ASP A 168 -9.95 -19.14 -1.75
C ASP A 168 -9.11 -18.15 -2.57
N LYS A 169 -7.87 -17.83 -2.15
CA LYS A 169 -7.01 -16.86 -2.85
C LYS A 169 -6.76 -17.22 -4.30
N TYR A 170 -6.59 -18.52 -4.60
CA TYR A 170 -6.36 -18.99 -5.96
C TYR A 170 -7.67 -19.06 -6.77
N PRO A 171 -8.77 -19.64 -6.25
CA PRO A 171 -10.09 -19.54 -6.88
C PRO A 171 -10.50 -18.10 -7.24
N ILE A 172 -10.39 -17.16 -6.30
CA ILE A 172 -10.73 -15.75 -6.55
C ILE A 172 -9.78 -15.13 -7.56
N SER A 173 -8.48 -15.42 -7.51
CA SER A 173 -7.53 -14.92 -8.51
C SER A 173 -7.84 -15.44 -9.92
N LEU A 174 -8.25 -16.70 -10.04
CA LEU A 174 -8.65 -17.29 -11.32
C LEU A 174 -9.95 -16.65 -11.82
N PHE A 175 -10.95 -16.51 -10.96
CA PHE A 175 -12.19 -15.80 -11.26
C PHE A 175 -11.92 -14.37 -11.76
N THR A 176 -11.05 -13.66 -11.05
CA THR A 176 -10.61 -12.30 -11.37
C THR A 176 -10.02 -12.22 -12.77
N ASN A 177 -9.16 -13.19 -13.14
CA ASN A 177 -8.56 -13.26 -14.47
C ASN A 177 -9.60 -13.55 -15.56
N LEU A 178 -10.49 -14.53 -15.34
CA LEU A 178 -11.53 -14.92 -16.29
C LEU A 178 -12.60 -13.84 -16.49
N PHE A 179 -12.90 -13.08 -15.44
CA PHE A 179 -13.94 -12.06 -15.44
C PHE A 179 -13.47 -10.79 -16.16
N GLY A 180 -12.36 -10.19 -15.72
CA GLY A 180 -11.90 -8.90 -16.22
C GLY A 180 -10.38 -8.68 -16.24
N GLY A 181 -9.59 -9.67 -15.81
CA GLY A 181 -8.13 -9.49 -15.60
C GLY A 181 -7.26 -9.70 -16.84
N SER A 182 -7.84 -9.99 -18.00
CA SER A 182 -7.10 -10.16 -19.26
C SER A 182 -7.89 -9.65 -20.46
N MET A 183 -7.22 -9.42 -21.60
CA MET A 183 -7.88 -8.98 -22.83
C MET A 183 -8.86 -10.02 -23.40
N SER A 184 -8.66 -11.30 -23.09
CA SER A 184 -9.55 -12.40 -23.44
C SER A 184 -10.65 -12.66 -22.42
N SER A 185 -10.75 -11.86 -21.36
CA SER A 185 -11.75 -12.03 -20.31
C SER A 185 -13.17 -11.68 -20.78
N ARG A 186 -14.17 -12.25 -20.11
CA ARG A 186 -15.58 -12.12 -20.52
C ARG A 186 -16.06 -10.67 -20.52
N LEU A 187 -15.68 -9.89 -19.52
CA LEU A 187 -16.10 -8.50 -19.37
C LEU A 187 -15.47 -7.62 -20.44
N VAL A 188 -14.16 -7.79 -20.69
CA VAL A 188 -13.44 -7.04 -21.72
C VAL A 188 -14.01 -7.35 -23.10
N GLN A 189 -14.21 -8.63 -23.43
CA GLN A 189 -14.83 -9.03 -24.70
C GLN A 189 -16.25 -8.47 -24.87
N LYS A 190 -17.08 -8.47 -23.82
CA LYS A 190 -18.47 -8.03 -23.93
C LYS A 190 -18.65 -6.51 -23.87
N ILE A 191 -17.86 -5.79 -23.08
CA ILE A 191 -18.05 -4.34 -22.90
C ILE A 191 -17.16 -3.55 -23.83
N ILE A 192 -15.87 -3.87 -23.88
CA ILE A 192 -14.90 -3.06 -24.64
C ILE A 192 -15.02 -3.35 -26.14
N PHE A 193 -15.01 -4.62 -26.53
CA PHE A 193 -15.06 -4.97 -27.95
C PHE A 193 -16.45 -4.85 -28.59
N ASN A 194 -17.53 -4.99 -27.82
CA ASN A 194 -18.89 -5.02 -28.38
C ASN A 194 -19.75 -3.78 -28.08
N ILE A 195 -19.43 -2.96 -27.06
CA ILE A 195 -20.34 -1.90 -26.60
C ILE A 195 -19.67 -0.51 -26.54
N PHE A 196 -18.45 -0.39 -26.00
CA PHE A 196 -17.81 0.91 -25.77
C PHE A 196 -16.33 0.91 -26.21
N ASN A 197 -15.99 1.73 -27.21
CA ASN A 197 -14.61 1.92 -27.69
C ASN A 197 -13.68 2.64 -26.69
N SER A 198 -14.20 3.16 -25.56
CA SER A 198 -13.42 3.89 -24.55
C SER A 198 -13.86 3.50 -23.14
N PHE A 199 -13.42 2.33 -22.66
CA PHE A 199 -13.66 1.87 -21.29
C PHE A 199 -12.39 1.21 -20.74
N ILE A 200 -11.87 1.71 -19.61
CA ILE A 200 -10.74 1.09 -18.89
C ILE A 200 -11.34 0.33 -17.73
N CYS A 201 -11.25 -1.00 -17.77
CA CYS A 201 -11.66 -1.86 -16.67
C CYS A 201 -10.41 -2.46 -16.03
N ASN A 202 -10.12 -2.06 -14.79
CA ASN A 202 -9.13 -2.72 -13.96
C ASN A 202 -9.86 -3.59 -12.94
N PHE A 203 -9.67 -4.90 -13.04
CA PHE A 203 -10.21 -5.85 -12.08
C PHE A 203 -9.09 -6.32 -11.16
N GLY A 204 -9.22 -6.02 -9.88
CA GLY A 204 -8.23 -6.37 -8.86
C GLY A 204 -8.91 -6.72 -7.56
N TYR A 205 -8.37 -7.71 -6.85
CA TYR A 205 -8.71 -7.97 -5.47
C TYR A 205 -7.52 -7.60 -4.59
N VAL A 206 -7.77 -6.90 -3.49
CA VAL A 206 -6.72 -6.50 -2.54
C VAL A 206 -6.28 -7.71 -1.74
N LYS A 207 -5.03 -8.15 -1.94
CA LYS A 207 -4.40 -9.20 -1.13
C LYS A 207 -4.27 -8.76 0.34
N LYS A 208 -5.22 -9.11 1.20
CA LYS A 208 -5.20 -8.75 2.63
C LYS A 208 -4.27 -9.65 3.44
N SER A 209 -3.08 -9.16 3.79
CA SER A 209 -2.24 -9.81 4.81
C SER A 209 -2.72 -9.42 6.20
N ILE A 210 -3.47 -10.29 6.86
CA ILE A 210 -3.66 -10.23 8.31
C ILE A 210 -2.81 -11.37 8.85
N TYR A 211 -1.68 -11.04 9.48
CA TYR A 211 -0.86 -12.04 10.14
C TYR A 211 -1.70 -12.69 11.25
N SER A 212 -1.98 -13.99 11.13
CA SER A 212 -2.40 -14.79 12.27
C SER A 212 -1.18 -14.95 13.18
N GLY A 213 -1.21 -14.34 14.36
CA GLY A 213 -0.31 -14.75 15.43
C GLY A 213 -0.61 -16.19 15.82
N ASN A 214 0.44 -17.01 15.97
CA ASN A 214 0.36 -18.27 16.70
C ASN A 214 -0.13 -18.02 18.13
#